data_AF-A0A6P4ELS6-F1
#
_entry.id   AF-A0A6P4ELS6-F1
#
_cell.length_a   1.000
_cell.length_b   1.000
_cell.length_c   1.000
_cell.angle_alpha   90.00
_cell.angle_beta   90.00
_cell.angle_gamma   90.00
#
_symmetry.space_group_name_H-M   'P 1'
#
loop_
_entity.id
_entity.type
_entity.pdbx_description
1 polymer ?
#
loop_
_entity_poly.entity_id
_entity_poly.type
_entity_poly.pdbx_seq_one_letter_code
_entity_poly.pdbx_strand_id
1 'polypeptide(L)'
;MRLLYVFLPILAVRLASVFVVQTYYVPDEYWQSLEVAHKLTFGYGYLTWEWVQGIRSYVYPLLIAGLYKILALLQLDSAHLLVLLPRILQALLSAYSDYRFFVWTGKRKWALFLILVPWFWFYTGSRTLANTLEASLTTIALSYFPWYGESTGYLWPAAICCFLRPTVAVIWLPLSLYHLRKSRQNVLELILKRFVLIGHIHQNVTMRFLTCEPNLEKKEQYKDEADRFFEDPVHWINSHIPVHPLTALPTHVVMFDPLAENISVFLRNYRLLHRIEHAEVIRLEGSQALVDEWSQALGAQSPNLASLLQHRQSRTGRSILVYQRLKKGEENAFNQKDQEQDVHDHPPLEDLPLANENLFN
;
A
#
# COMPACT_ATOMS: atom_id res chain seq x y z
N MET A 1 32.80 -14.32 25.60
CA MET A 1 32.05 -15.32 24.81
C MET A 1 32.49 -15.21 23.36
N ARG A 2 32.86 -16.31 22.69
CA ARG A 2 33.05 -16.26 21.23
C ARG A 2 31.70 -15.93 20.61
N LEU A 3 31.65 -14.92 19.74
CA LEU A 3 30.41 -14.42 19.13
C LEU A 3 29.65 -15.52 18.37
N LEU A 4 30.37 -16.50 17.83
CA LEU A 4 29.81 -17.69 17.21
C LEU A 4 28.88 -18.48 18.15
N TYR A 5 29.25 -18.66 19.42
CA TYR A 5 28.44 -19.40 20.40
C TYR A 5 27.15 -18.69 20.79
N VAL A 6 27.04 -17.39 20.51
CA VAL A 6 25.80 -16.62 20.70
C VAL A 6 24.95 -16.64 19.44
N PHE A 7 25.58 -16.62 18.26
CA PHE A 7 24.87 -16.67 16.99
C PHE A 7 24.15 -18.02 16.78
N LEU A 8 24.82 -19.15 17.09
CA LEU A 8 24.24 -20.49 16.91
C LEU A 8 22.89 -20.70 17.63
N PRO A 9 22.71 -20.37 18.92
CA PRO A 9 21.41 -20.53 19.58
C PRO A 9 20.34 -19.57 19.02
N ILE A 10 20.70 -18.34 18.64
CA ILE A 10 19.77 -17.41 17.98
C ILE A 10 19.27 -18.02 16.66
N LEU A 11 20.21 -18.53 15.85
CA LEU A 11 19.92 -19.19 14.59
C LEU A 11 19.03 -20.42 14.78
N ALA A 12 19.34 -21.26 15.77
CA ALA A 12 18.54 -22.44 16.09
C ALA A 12 17.10 -22.07 16.46
N VAL A 13 16.89 -21.03 17.28
CA VAL A 13 15.56 -20.55 17.66
C VAL A 13 14.77 -20.05 16.44
N ARG A 14 15.41 -19.28 15.54
CA ARG A 14 14.73 -18.76 14.34
C ARG A 14 14.48 -19.81 13.27
N LEU A 15 15.36 -20.79 13.11
CA LEU A 15 15.08 -21.92 12.23
C LEU A 15 13.97 -22.82 12.81
N ALA A 16 13.96 -23.02 14.13
CA ALA A 16 12.88 -23.76 14.78
C ALA A 16 11.51 -23.10 14.55
N SER A 17 11.43 -21.76 14.56
CA SER A 17 10.15 -21.07 14.31
C SER A 17 9.58 -21.36 12.91
N VAL A 18 10.42 -21.59 11.90
CA VAL A 18 9.97 -21.97 10.55
C VAL A 18 9.17 -23.28 10.59
N PHE A 19 9.64 -24.27 11.35
CA PHE A 19 9.03 -25.61 11.40
C PHE A 19 7.89 -25.73 12.42
N VAL A 20 7.98 -24.99 13.53
CA VAL A 20 6.97 -24.98 14.59
C VAL A 20 5.75 -24.15 14.18
N VAL A 21 5.96 -23.01 13.51
CA VAL A 21 4.86 -22.13 13.11
C VAL A 21 4.35 -22.59 11.74
N GLN A 22 3.28 -23.39 11.74
CA GLN A 22 2.64 -23.88 10.51
C GLN A 22 1.33 -23.15 10.17
N THR A 23 0.94 -22.18 11.00
CA THR A 23 -0.31 -21.44 10.84
C THR A 23 -0.18 -20.28 9.86
N TYR A 24 -1.33 -19.81 9.40
CA TYR A 24 -1.47 -18.57 8.63
C TYR A 24 -1.67 -17.35 9.56
N TYR A 25 -1.16 -16.18 9.15
CA TYR A 25 -1.37 -14.92 9.89
C TYR A 25 -2.20 -13.89 9.12
N VAL A 26 -1.70 -13.41 7.98
CA VAL A 26 -2.30 -12.31 7.20
C VAL A 26 -2.10 -12.59 5.70
N PRO A 27 -3.03 -12.18 4.81
CA PRO A 27 -2.94 -12.49 3.37
C PRO A 27 -1.63 -11.99 2.75
N ASP A 28 -1.12 -10.87 3.26
CA ASP A 28 0.12 -10.23 2.82
C ASP A 28 1.34 -11.15 2.83
N GLU A 29 1.35 -12.20 3.66
CA GLU A 29 2.43 -13.19 3.70
C GLU A 29 2.65 -13.90 2.36
N TYR A 30 1.57 -14.04 1.56
CA TYR A 30 1.60 -14.68 0.25
C TYR A 30 1.42 -13.66 -0.87
N TRP A 31 0.39 -12.83 -0.79
CA TRP A 31 -0.03 -11.95 -1.89
C TRP A 31 0.86 -10.73 -2.10
N GLN A 32 1.69 -10.35 -1.12
CA GLN A 32 2.62 -9.22 -1.23
C GLN A 32 4.08 -9.65 -1.42
N SER A 33 4.37 -10.95 -1.41
CA SER A 33 5.75 -11.45 -1.49
C SER A 33 5.86 -12.70 -2.36
N LEU A 34 5.36 -13.85 -1.88
CA LEU A 34 5.54 -15.16 -2.51
C LEU A 34 4.89 -15.24 -3.90
N GLU A 35 3.62 -14.82 -4.03
CA GLU A 35 2.87 -14.91 -5.29
C GLU A 35 3.45 -13.97 -6.36
N VAL A 36 3.84 -12.76 -5.93
CA VAL A 36 4.47 -11.77 -6.81
C VAL A 36 5.81 -12.30 -7.31
N ALA A 37 6.64 -12.84 -6.41
CA ALA A 37 7.91 -13.46 -6.76
C ALA A 37 7.74 -14.66 -7.69
N HIS A 38 6.69 -15.46 -7.47
CA HIS A 38 6.35 -16.59 -8.31
C HIS A 38 6.02 -16.14 -9.74
N LYS A 39 5.13 -15.15 -9.90
CA LYS A 39 4.78 -14.60 -11.22
C LYS A 39 5.97 -14.00 -11.95
N LEU A 40 6.84 -13.29 -11.25
CA LEU A 40 8.08 -12.75 -11.82
C LEU A 40 9.02 -13.85 -12.34
N THR A 41 9.02 -15.02 -11.70
CA THR A 41 9.94 -16.12 -12.02
C THR A 41 9.41 -17.02 -13.13
N PHE A 42 8.14 -17.42 -13.03
CA PHE A 42 7.53 -18.46 -13.85
C PHE A 42 6.57 -17.88 -14.91
N GLY A 43 6.23 -16.60 -14.84
CA GLY A 43 5.36 -15.91 -15.80
C GLY A 43 3.85 -16.11 -15.57
N TYR A 44 3.45 -16.91 -14.58
CA TYR A 44 2.05 -17.15 -14.23
C TYR A 44 1.78 -16.94 -12.73
N GLY A 45 0.52 -16.69 -12.39
CA GLY A 45 0.09 -16.31 -11.04
C GLY A 45 -0.68 -15.00 -11.02
N TYR A 46 -1.27 -14.70 -9.87
CA TYR A 46 -2.15 -13.55 -9.71
C TYR A 46 -1.41 -12.36 -9.09
N LEU A 47 -1.67 -11.16 -9.60
CA LEU A 47 -1.18 -9.92 -8.98
C LEU A 47 -2.37 -9.19 -8.40
N THR A 48 -2.25 -8.77 -7.15
CA THR A 48 -3.22 -7.84 -6.59
C THR A 48 -3.13 -6.49 -7.30
N TRP A 49 -4.20 -5.70 -7.22
CA TRP A 49 -4.31 -4.40 -7.85
C TRP A 49 -3.13 -3.46 -7.54
N GLU A 50 -2.54 -3.56 -6.36
CA GLU A 50 -1.39 -2.75 -5.92
C GLU A 50 -0.14 -2.97 -6.79
N TRP A 51 0.08 -4.21 -7.23
CA TRP A 51 1.20 -4.56 -8.11
C TRP A 51 0.94 -4.19 -9.56
N VAL A 52 -0.33 -4.25 -9.99
CA VAL A 52 -0.75 -3.78 -11.31
C VAL A 52 -0.53 -2.27 -11.45
N GLN A 53 -0.82 -1.52 -10.39
CA GLN A 53 -0.62 -0.06 -10.35
C GLN A 53 0.83 0.34 -10.02
N GLY A 54 1.70 -0.60 -9.66
CA GLY A 54 3.10 -0.32 -9.36
C GLY A 54 3.35 0.54 -8.12
N ILE A 55 2.44 0.52 -7.14
CA ILE A 55 2.58 1.33 -5.91
C ILE A 55 3.54 0.71 -4.88
N ARG A 56 3.82 -0.60 -5.00
CA ARG A 56 4.68 -1.35 -4.09
C ARG A 56 6.10 -1.50 -4.64
N SER A 57 7.07 -1.55 -3.74
CA SER A 57 8.47 -1.80 -4.07
C SER A 57 8.72 -3.27 -4.39
N TYR A 58 9.31 -3.53 -5.55
CA TYR A 58 9.68 -4.88 -5.98
C TYR A 58 10.93 -5.44 -5.28
N VAL A 59 11.62 -4.66 -4.43
CA VAL A 59 12.90 -5.07 -3.81
C VAL A 59 12.76 -6.38 -3.02
N TYR A 60 11.70 -6.56 -2.24
CA TYR A 60 11.50 -7.78 -1.47
C TYR A 60 11.05 -8.98 -2.31
N PRO A 61 10.00 -8.86 -3.17
CA PRO A 61 9.65 -9.95 -4.08
C PRO A 61 10.79 -10.36 -5.01
N LEU A 62 11.64 -9.43 -5.47
CA LEU A 62 12.79 -9.76 -6.33
C LEU A 62 13.82 -10.63 -5.62
N LEU A 63 14.04 -10.42 -4.32
CA LEU A 63 14.91 -11.28 -3.52
C LEU A 63 14.40 -12.73 -3.52
N ILE A 64 13.08 -12.90 -3.34
CA ILE A 64 12.43 -14.22 -3.36
C ILE A 64 12.39 -14.78 -4.80
N ALA A 65 12.17 -13.96 -5.81
CA ALA A 65 12.15 -14.38 -7.21
C ALA A 65 13.53 -14.88 -7.65
N GLY A 66 14.62 -14.26 -7.19
CA GLY A 66 15.98 -14.77 -7.41
C GLY A 66 16.17 -16.17 -6.83
N LEU A 67 15.64 -16.42 -5.63
CA LEU A 67 15.65 -17.75 -5.00
C LEU A 67 14.84 -18.76 -5.82
N TYR A 68 13.64 -18.39 -6.26
CA TYR A 68 12.82 -19.25 -7.12
C TYR A 68 13.48 -19.52 -8.46
N LYS A 69 14.16 -18.53 -9.06
CA LYS A 69 14.87 -18.72 -10.32
C LYS A 69 16.00 -19.72 -10.19
N ILE A 70 16.74 -19.70 -9.07
CA ILE A 70 17.77 -20.71 -8.77
C ILE A 70 17.13 -22.10 -8.65
N LEU A 71 16.00 -22.23 -7.95
CA LEU A 71 15.29 -23.50 -7.84
C LEU A 71 14.79 -24.02 -9.19
N ALA A 72 14.25 -23.13 -10.03
CA ALA A 72 13.81 -23.47 -11.37
C ALA A 72 14.98 -23.92 -12.27
N LEU A 73 16.15 -23.28 -12.16
CA LEU A 73 17.36 -23.70 -12.88
C LEU A 73 17.86 -25.08 -12.43
N LEU A 74 17.66 -25.43 -11.16
CA LEU A 74 18.02 -26.73 -10.59
C LEU A 74 16.91 -27.79 -10.75
N GLN A 75 15.76 -27.45 -11.33
CA GLN A 75 14.57 -28.31 -11.44
C GLN A 75 14.07 -28.84 -10.08
N LEU A 76 14.16 -28.00 -9.04
CA LEU A 76 13.73 -28.28 -7.66
C LEU A 76 12.53 -27.39 -7.24
N ASP A 77 11.69 -27.00 -8.19
CA ASP A 77 10.54 -26.10 -8.05
C ASP A 77 9.29 -26.78 -7.44
N SER A 78 9.48 -27.62 -6.42
CA SER A 78 8.36 -28.19 -5.68
C SER A 78 7.63 -27.11 -4.84
N ALA A 79 6.29 -27.21 -4.75
CA ALA A 79 5.48 -26.26 -3.98
C ALA A 79 5.93 -26.13 -2.51
N HIS A 80 6.36 -27.24 -1.90
CA HIS A 80 6.91 -27.23 -0.55
C HIS A 80 8.18 -26.39 -0.42
N LEU A 81 9.11 -26.49 -1.36
CA LEU A 81 10.34 -25.70 -1.34
C LEU A 81 10.07 -24.23 -1.62
N LEU A 82 9.11 -23.91 -2.49
CA LEU A 82 8.70 -22.53 -2.77
C LEU A 82 8.11 -21.85 -1.52
N VAL A 83 7.41 -22.56 -0.65
CA VAL A 83 6.93 -21.99 0.63
C VAL A 83 8.00 -22.00 1.72
N LEU A 84 8.79 -23.07 1.82
CA LEU A 84 9.74 -23.26 2.92
C LEU A 84 10.97 -22.36 2.81
N LEU A 85 11.58 -22.26 1.63
CA LEU A 85 12.87 -21.59 1.47
C LEU A 85 12.81 -20.08 1.70
N PRO A 86 11.78 -19.34 1.24
CA PRO A 86 11.64 -17.93 1.59
C PRO A 86 11.49 -17.70 3.09
N ARG A 87 10.80 -18.60 3.80
CA ARG A 87 10.70 -18.55 5.28
C ARG A 87 12.03 -18.81 5.96
N ILE A 88 12.82 -19.77 5.45
CA ILE A 88 14.20 -19.99 5.93
C ILE A 88 15.05 -18.74 5.69
N LEU A 89 15.00 -18.16 4.48
CA LEU A 89 15.73 -16.94 4.14
C LEU A 89 15.38 -15.79 5.10
N GLN A 90 14.10 -15.59 5.36
CA GLN A 90 13.62 -14.58 6.29
C GLN A 90 14.11 -14.87 7.72
N ALA A 91 14.04 -16.12 8.18
CA ALA A 91 14.53 -16.53 9.49
C ALA A 91 16.05 -16.33 9.65
N LEU A 92 16.85 -16.58 8.61
CA LEU A 92 18.29 -16.30 8.60
C LEU A 92 18.57 -14.81 8.76
N LEU A 93 17.81 -13.97 8.06
CA LEU A 93 17.96 -12.52 8.15
C LEU A 93 17.55 -12.00 9.53
N SER A 94 16.45 -12.49 10.08
CA SER A 94 16.01 -12.13 11.44
C SER A 94 16.99 -12.65 12.50
N ALA A 95 17.58 -13.83 12.33
CA ALA A 95 18.64 -14.33 13.22
C ALA A 95 19.90 -13.44 13.18
N TYR A 96 20.29 -12.99 11.99
CA TYR A 96 21.39 -12.02 11.86
C TYR A 96 21.05 -10.68 12.49
N SER A 97 19.81 -10.22 12.34
CA SER A 97 19.31 -9.00 12.97
C SER A 97 19.34 -9.07 14.50
N ASP A 98 18.86 -10.17 15.10
CA ASP A 98 18.90 -10.40 16.53
C ASP A 98 20.34 -10.46 17.07
N TYR A 99 21.25 -11.06 16.31
CA TYR A 99 22.68 -11.04 16.63
C TYR A 99 23.25 -9.62 16.62
N ARG A 100 22.87 -8.81 15.62
CA ARG A 100 23.27 -7.39 15.55
C ARG A 100 22.67 -6.57 16.69
N PHE A 101 21.44 -6.86 17.11
CA PHE A 101 20.84 -6.27 18.30
C PHE A 101 21.64 -6.59 19.57
N PHE A 102 22.08 -7.85 19.72
CA PHE A 102 22.95 -8.23 20.84
C PHE A 102 24.30 -7.50 20.82
N VAL A 103 24.91 -7.33 19.65
CA VAL A 103 26.16 -6.56 19.52
C VAL A 103 25.93 -5.08 19.87
N TRP A 104 24.85 -4.49 19.36
CA TRP A 104 24.48 -3.09 19.57
C TRP A 104 24.26 -2.76 21.06
N THR A 105 23.60 -3.66 21.80
CA THR A 105 23.34 -3.50 23.24
C THR A 105 24.57 -3.72 24.14
N GLY A 106 25.77 -3.85 23.56
CA GLY A 106 27.01 -4.07 24.30
C GLY A 106 27.19 -5.50 24.78
N LYS A 107 26.61 -6.49 24.08
CA LYS A 107 26.74 -7.93 24.36
C LYS A 107 26.15 -8.34 25.72
N ARG A 108 25.07 -7.68 26.14
CA ARG A 108 24.37 -7.95 27.40
C ARG A 108 23.47 -9.18 27.28
N LYS A 109 23.52 -10.08 28.28
CA LYS A 109 22.68 -11.29 28.31
C LYS A 109 21.18 -10.98 28.32
N TRP A 110 20.77 -9.91 29.02
CA TRP A 110 19.39 -9.45 29.06
C TRP A 110 18.85 -9.04 27.68
N ALA A 111 19.70 -8.56 26.77
CA ALA A 111 19.25 -8.25 25.42
C ALA A 111 18.88 -9.52 24.62
N LEU A 112 19.59 -10.64 24.84
CA LEU A 112 19.23 -11.92 24.25
C LEU A 112 17.89 -12.43 24.78
N PHE A 113 17.66 -12.28 26.09
CA PHE A 113 16.37 -12.62 26.69
C PHE A 113 15.24 -11.80 26.05
N LEU A 114 15.42 -10.48 25.95
CA LEU A 114 14.41 -9.57 25.39
C LEU A 114 14.11 -9.81 23.91
N ILE A 115 15.02 -10.37 23.12
CA ILE A 115 14.77 -10.64 21.69
C ILE A 115 14.33 -12.08 21.41
N LEU A 116 14.77 -13.06 22.20
CA LEU A 116 14.45 -14.46 21.96
C LEU A 116 13.14 -14.91 22.63
N VAL A 117 12.76 -14.30 23.75
CA VAL A 117 11.60 -14.71 24.54
C VAL A 117 10.25 -14.17 24.04
N PRO A 118 10.13 -12.97 23.43
CA PRO A 118 8.85 -12.51 22.95
C PRO A 118 8.24 -13.47 21.92
N TRP A 119 7.11 -14.05 22.29
CA TRP A 119 6.37 -15.02 21.48
C TRP A 119 5.94 -14.42 20.14
N PHE A 120 5.58 -13.13 20.11
CA PHE A 120 5.20 -12.46 18.88
C PHE A 120 6.36 -12.37 17.88
N TRP A 121 7.60 -12.10 18.34
CA TRP A 121 8.76 -12.07 17.46
C TRP A 121 9.17 -13.48 17.02
N PHE A 122 9.05 -14.48 17.90
CA PHE A 122 9.20 -15.88 17.51
C PHE A 122 8.18 -16.29 16.43
N TYR A 123 6.94 -15.83 16.56
CA TYR A 123 5.85 -16.11 15.62
C TYR A 123 6.01 -15.43 14.26
N THR A 124 6.47 -14.17 14.24
CA THR A 124 6.54 -13.34 13.02
C THR A 124 7.92 -13.34 12.34
N GLY A 125 9.00 -13.64 13.07
CA GLY A 125 10.38 -13.51 12.60
C GLY A 125 10.74 -14.41 11.40
N SER A 126 10.02 -15.51 11.19
CA SER A 126 10.20 -16.41 10.04
C SER A 126 9.18 -16.22 8.92
N ARG A 127 8.21 -15.32 9.08
CA ARG A 127 7.13 -15.10 8.10
C ARG A 127 7.55 -14.09 7.05
N THR A 128 7.18 -14.32 5.79
CA THR A 128 7.58 -13.51 4.63
C THR A 128 6.81 -12.20 4.50
N LEU A 129 6.86 -11.39 5.57
CA LEU A 129 6.24 -10.08 5.66
C LEU A 129 7.28 -8.99 5.41
N ALA A 130 6.91 -8.00 4.59
CA ALA A 130 7.73 -6.81 4.39
C ALA A 130 8.04 -6.08 5.71
N ASN A 131 7.11 -6.12 6.68
CA ASN A 131 7.30 -5.52 8.01
C ASN A 131 8.39 -6.25 8.82
N THR A 132 8.47 -7.58 8.71
CA THR A 132 9.51 -8.37 9.41
C THR A 132 10.89 -8.07 8.80
N LEU A 133 10.95 -7.95 7.48
CA LEU A 133 12.16 -7.50 6.77
C LEU A 133 12.58 -6.09 7.19
N GLU A 134 11.62 -5.16 7.20
CA GLU A 134 11.80 -3.76 7.63
C GLU A 134 12.38 -3.70 9.06
N ALA A 135 11.77 -4.42 10.00
CA ALA A 135 12.25 -4.48 11.38
C ALA A 135 13.69 -5.04 11.43
N SER A 136 13.93 -6.13 10.72
CA SER A 136 15.24 -6.80 10.70
C SER A 136 16.35 -5.88 10.16
N LEU A 137 16.10 -5.22 9.03
CA LEU A 137 17.05 -4.28 8.41
C LEU A 137 17.23 -3.01 9.25
N THR A 138 16.16 -2.50 9.87
CA THR A 138 16.24 -1.32 10.75
C THR A 138 17.12 -1.59 11.96
N THR A 139 16.97 -2.76 12.60
CA THR A 139 17.86 -3.17 13.71
C THR A 139 19.31 -3.35 13.26
N ILE A 140 19.54 -3.92 12.07
CA ILE A 140 20.90 -4.03 11.50
C ILE A 140 21.49 -2.63 11.29
N ALA A 141 20.73 -1.71 10.69
CA ALA A 141 21.17 -0.35 10.45
C ALA A 141 21.47 0.39 11.77
N LEU A 142 20.61 0.27 12.79
CA LEU A 142 20.83 0.86 14.11
C LEU A 142 22.11 0.35 14.80
N SER A 143 22.46 -0.92 14.55
CA SER A 143 23.71 -1.50 15.07
C SER A 143 24.96 -0.88 14.46
N TYR A 144 24.88 -0.39 13.21
CA TYR A 144 25.97 0.30 12.52
C TYR A 144 25.92 1.82 12.69
N PHE A 145 24.85 2.35 13.28
CA PHE A 145 24.70 3.78 13.49
C PHE A 145 25.79 4.29 14.44
N PRO A 146 26.52 5.36 14.09
CA PRO A 146 27.63 5.86 14.88
C PRO A 146 27.13 6.65 16.10
N TRP A 147 26.71 5.94 17.13
CA TRP A 147 26.39 6.54 18.44
C TRP A 147 27.60 7.28 19.01
N TYR A 148 28.78 6.64 18.89
CA TYR A 148 30.08 7.16 19.33
C TYR A 148 31.08 7.02 18.18
N GLY A 149 31.34 8.10 17.44
CA GLY A 149 32.29 8.12 16.32
C GLY A 149 31.67 8.55 14.99
N GLU A 150 32.33 8.18 13.88
CA GLU A 150 31.88 8.43 12.51
C GLU A 150 31.76 7.09 11.79
N SER A 151 30.59 6.81 11.22
CA SER A 151 30.36 5.62 10.39
C SER A 151 29.23 5.89 9.43
N THR A 152 29.39 5.43 8.20
CA THR A 152 28.39 5.56 7.13
C THR A 152 27.80 4.21 6.74
N GLY A 153 28.23 3.12 7.39
CA GLY A 153 27.79 1.77 7.07
C GLY A 153 26.28 1.55 7.27
N TYR A 154 25.65 2.33 8.16
CA TYR A 154 24.21 2.26 8.41
C TYR A 154 23.36 2.79 7.23
N LEU A 155 23.93 3.64 6.35
CA LEU A 155 23.19 4.25 5.25
C LEU A 155 22.69 3.21 4.25
N TRP A 156 23.45 2.15 3.99
CA TRP A 156 23.06 1.09 3.07
C TRP A 156 21.80 0.33 3.52
N PRO A 157 21.75 -0.29 4.71
CA PRO A 157 20.54 -0.95 5.18
C PRO A 157 19.39 0.04 5.42
N ALA A 158 19.66 1.27 5.85
CA ALA A 158 18.64 2.31 6.01
C ALA A 158 18.02 2.72 4.66
N ALA A 159 18.83 2.88 3.61
CA ALA A 159 18.37 3.19 2.27
C ALA A 159 17.51 2.06 1.71
N ILE A 160 17.95 0.80 1.84
CA ILE A 160 17.17 -0.36 1.42
C ILE A 160 15.82 -0.39 2.17
N CYS A 161 15.79 -0.10 3.47
CA CYS A 161 14.54 0.05 4.22
C CYS A 161 13.62 1.12 3.62
N CYS A 162 14.14 2.32 3.34
CA CYS A 162 13.34 3.41 2.77
C CYS A 162 12.81 3.08 1.37
N PHE A 163 13.59 2.35 0.55
CA PHE A 163 13.14 1.88 -0.76
C PHE A 163 12.10 0.77 -0.68
N LEU A 164 12.20 -0.11 0.32
CA LEU A 164 11.19 -1.13 0.59
C LEU A 164 9.89 -0.48 1.06
N ARG A 165 10.00 0.48 1.97
CA ARG A 165 8.88 1.20 2.57
C ARG A 165 9.27 2.66 2.85
N PRO A 166 8.64 3.62 2.15
CA PRO A 166 8.89 5.04 2.40
C PRO A 166 8.57 5.48 3.84
N THR A 167 7.69 4.78 4.55
CA THR A 167 7.31 5.07 5.94
C THR A 167 8.50 5.00 6.91
N VAL A 168 9.53 4.19 6.63
CA VAL A 168 10.74 4.09 7.48
C VAL A 168 11.56 5.39 7.43
N ALA A 169 11.32 6.26 6.45
CA ALA A 169 11.93 7.58 6.41
C ALA A 169 11.63 8.39 7.69
N VAL A 170 10.48 8.15 8.35
CA VAL A 170 10.15 8.78 9.64
C VAL A 170 11.19 8.48 10.72
N ILE A 171 11.77 7.28 10.72
CA ILE A 171 12.82 6.87 11.66
C ILE A 171 14.19 7.39 11.19
N TRP A 172 14.51 7.22 9.90
CA TRP A 172 15.85 7.48 9.39
C TRP A 172 16.15 8.95 9.11
N LEU A 173 15.18 9.76 8.68
CA LEU A 173 15.38 11.19 8.45
C LEU A 173 15.93 11.91 9.69
N PRO A 174 15.32 11.83 10.90
CA PRO A 174 15.86 12.53 12.06
C PRO A 174 17.24 11.99 12.48
N LEU A 175 17.48 10.68 12.39
CA LEU A 175 18.78 10.08 12.71
C LEU A 175 19.88 10.50 11.73
N SER A 176 19.56 10.54 10.44
CA SER A 176 20.47 11.01 9.40
C SER A 176 20.77 12.50 9.53
N LEU A 177 19.77 13.33 9.86
CA LEU A 177 19.95 14.75 10.15
C LEU A 177 20.80 14.97 11.41
N TYR A 178 20.57 14.19 12.47
CA TYR A 178 21.40 14.21 13.67
C TYR A 178 22.86 13.85 13.34
N HIS A 179 23.08 12.79 12.55
CA HIS A 179 24.41 12.41 12.10
C HIS A 179 25.08 13.50 11.26
N LEU A 180 24.36 14.10 10.31
CA LEU A 180 24.86 15.23 9.50
C LEU A 180 25.28 16.42 10.36
N ARG A 181 24.53 16.73 11.42
CA ARG A 181 24.80 17.88 12.31
C ARG A 181 25.97 17.62 13.27
N LYS A 182 26.17 16.35 13.65
CA LYS A 182 27.26 15.91 14.53
C LYS A 182 28.57 15.64 13.76
N SER A 183 28.46 15.29 12.48
CA SER A 183 29.60 14.84 11.70
C SER A 183 30.64 15.94 11.53
N ARG A 184 31.92 15.58 11.72
CA ARG A 184 33.05 16.48 11.46
C ARG A 184 33.44 16.56 9.98
N GLN A 185 32.82 15.75 9.11
CA GLN A 185 33.10 15.72 7.68
C GLN A 185 32.36 16.82 6.93
N ASN A 186 32.86 17.20 5.75
CA ASN A 186 32.19 18.17 4.88
C ASN A 186 30.80 17.68 4.48
N VAL A 187 29.77 18.37 4.97
CA VAL A 187 28.35 18.04 4.74
C VAL A 187 28.01 17.92 3.25
N LEU A 188 28.59 18.80 2.42
CA LEU A 188 28.39 18.77 0.96
C LEU A 188 28.94 17.49 0.31
N GLU A 189 30.09 16.99 0.75
CA GLU A 189 30.68 15.76 0.23
C GLU A 189 29.86 14.54 0.65
N LEU A 190 29.36 14.53 1.88
CA LEU A 190 28.49 13.46 2.38
C LEU A 190 27.15 13.43 1.63
N ILE A 191 26.56 14.60 1.38
CA ILE A 191 25.30 14.73 0.64
C ILE A 191 25.49 14.33 -0.82
N LEU A 192 26.45 14.93 -1.54
CA LEU A 192 26.65 14.69 -2.97
C LEU A 192 27.09 13.27 -3.30
N LYS A 193 28.03 12.69 -2.52
CA LYS A 193 28.57 11.36 -2.85
C LYS A 193 27.72 10.20 -2.34
N ARG A 194 26.89 10.40 -1.30
CA ARG A 194 26.22 9.29 -0.60
C ARG A 194 24.71 9.43 -0.52
N PHE A 195 24.18 10.62 -0.21
CA PHE A 195 22.72 10.81 -0.15
C PHE A 195 22.10 11.01 -1.55
N VAL A 196 22.73 11.80 -2.42
CA VAL A 196 22.21 12.09 -3.77
C VAL A 196 22.24 10.86 -4.66
N LEU A 197 23.31 10.05 -4.62
CA LEU A 197 23.40 8.80 -5.39
C LEU A 197 22.26 7.82 -5.04
N ILE A 198 21.87 7.78 -3.76
CA ILE A 198 20.80 6.92 -3.25
C ILE A 198 19.41 7.54 -3.52
N GLY A 199 19.27 8.86 -3.53
CA GLY A 199 17.99 9.56 -3.69
C GLY A 199 17.57 9.90 -5.13
N HIS A 200 18.38 9.62 -6.15
CA HIS A 200 18.14 10.06 -7.53
C HIS A 200 17.10 9.24 -8.32
N ILE A 201 16.36 8.32 -7.67
CA ILE A 201 15.28 7.55 -8.28
C ILE A 201 13.93 8.16 -7.87
N HIS A 202 13.70 9.43 -8.18
CA HIS A 202 12.38 10.05 -8.09
C HIS A 202 12.15 10.95 -9.30
N GLN A 203 11.05 10.76 -10.02
CA GLN A 203 10.56 11.78 -10.95
C GLN A 203 9.71 12.77 -10.17
N ASN A 204 10.02 14.07 -10.32
CA ASN A 204 9.20 15.12 -9.73
C ASN A 204 7.89 15.23 -10.52
N VAL A 205 6.82 14.64 -10.00
CA VAL A 205 5.47 14.74 -10.57
C VAL A 205 4.67 15.70 -9.71
N THR A 206 4.33 16.86 -10.25
CA THR A 206 3.47 17.84 -9.56
C THR A 206 2.04 17.33 -9.56
N MET A 207 1.48 17.06 -8.38
CA MET A 207 0.10 16.60 -8.19
C MET A 207 -0.66 17.55 -7.25
N ARG A 208 -1.97 17.70 -7.48
CA ARG A 208 -2.92 18.38 -6.58
C ARG A 208 -4.05 17.41 -6.26
N PHE A 209 -4.36 17.27 -4.98
CA PHE A 209 -5.48 16.47 -4.48
C PHE A 209 -6.36 17.35 -3.59
N LEU A 210 -7.62 16.95 -3.42
CA LEU A 210 -8.54 17.62 -2.49
C LEU A 210 -8.07 17.34 -1.07
N THR A 211 -7.89 18.39 -0.27
CA THR A 211 -7.44 18.26 1.11
C THR A 211 -8.60 18.03 2.08
N CYS A 212 -8.38 17.20 3.10
CA CYS A 212 -9.32 16.94 4.20
C CYS A 212 -8.72 17.48 5.51
N GLU A 213 -8.36 18.75 5.54
CA GLU A 213 -7.77 19.34 6.74
C GLU A 213 -8.81 19.42 7.87
N PRO A 214 -8.44 19.13 9.13
CA PRO A 214 -9.36 19.29 10.24
C PRO A 214 -9.56 20.77 10.61
N ASN A 215 -10.68 21.12 11.24
CA ASN A 215 -11.00 22.48 11.70
C ASN A 215 -10.12 22.93 12.88
N LEU A 216 -8.84 23.20 12.63
CA LEU A 216 -7.87 23.62 13.65
C LEU A 216 -8.18 25.00 14.24
N GLU A 217 -8.91 25.83 13.50
CA GLU A 217 -9.25 27.21 13.87
C GLU A 217 -10.63 27.35 14.55
N LYS A 218 -11.32 26.22 14.81
CA LYS A 218 -12.66 26.16 15.45
C LYS A 218 -13.69 27.10 14.81
N LYS A 219 -13.66 27.25 13.49
CA LYS A 219 -14.66 28.03 12.76
C LYS A 219 -16.03 27.38 12.89
N GLU A 220 -17.08 28.18 13.11
CA GLU A 220 -18.46 27.71 13.07
C GLU A 220 -18.81 27.29 11.63
N GLN A 221 -19.51 26.14 11.47
CA GLN A 221 -19.88 25.58 10.16
C GLN A 221 -18.70 25.28 9.22
N TYR A 222 -17.57 24.81 9.76
CA TYR A 222 -16.43 24.40 8.94
C TYR A 222 -16.76 23.20 8.03
N LYS A 223 -16.39 23.32 6.75
CA LYS A 223 -16.33 22.24 5.77
C LYS A 223 -14.95 22.25 5.13
N ASP A 224 -14.34 21.08 5.00
CA ASP A 224 -13.04 20.94 4.34
C ASP A 224 -13.14 21.11 2.81
N GLU A 225 -11.99 21.15 2.13
CA GLU A 225 -11.92 21.37 0.67
C GLU A 225 -12.61 20.22 -0.09
N ALA A 226 -12.48 18.97 0.37
CA ALA A 226 -13.13 17.83 -0.26
C ALA A 226 -14.66 17.87 -0.07
N ASP A 227 -15.13 18.17 1.13
CA ASP A 227 -16.57 18.33 1.41
C ASP A 227 -17.21 19.40 0.52
N ARG A 228 -16.57 20.57 0.41
CA ARG A 228 -17.04 21.65 -0.48
C ARG A 228 -17.04 21.26 -1.95
N PHE A 229 -16.07 20.45 -2.38
CA PHE A 229 -16.01 19.95 -3.74
C PHE A 229 -17.16 18.98 -4.04
N PHE A 230 -17.45 18.03 -3.14
CA PHE A 230 -18.50 17.04 -3.36
C PHE A 230 -19.92 17.61 -3.29
N GLU A 231 -20.12 18.77 -2.65
CA GLU A 231 -21.41 19.47 -2.62
C GLU A 231 -21.79 20.10 -3.97
N ASP A 232 -20.83 20.77 -4.63
CA ASP A 232 -21.01 21.32 -5.98
C ASP A 232 -19.69 21.21 -6.78
N PRO A 233 -19.45 20.05 -7.42
CA PRO A 233 -18.21 19.79 -8.15
C PRO A 233 -17.97 20.77 -9.30
N VAL A 234 -19.04 21.18 -10.00
CA VAL A 234 -18.96 22.03 -11.19
C VAL A 234 -18.57 23.46 -10.79
N HIS A 235 -19.24 24.01 -9.77
CA HIS A 235 -18.89 25.34 -9.26
C HIS A 235 -17.47 25.37 -8.67
N TRP A 236 -17.08 24.32 -7.94
CA TRP A 236 -15.74 24.23 -7.39
C TRP A 236 -14.66 24.20 -8.47
N ILE A 237 -14.84 23.40 -9.53
CA ILE A 237 -13.90 23.32 -10.67
C ILE A 237 -13.76 24.69 -11.34
N ASN A 238 -14.87 25.36 -11.63
CA ASN A 238 -14.86 26.66 -12.30
C ASN A 238 -14.19 27.76 -11.48
N SER A 239 -14.20 27.66 -10.15
CA SER A 239 -13.56 28.62 -9.24
C SER A 239 -12.08 28.33 -8.96
N HIS A 240 -11.66 27.06 -9.02
CA HIS A 240 -10.31 26.64 -8.61
C HIS A 240 -9.40 26.18 -9.76
N ILE A 241 -9.96 25.92 -10.95
CA ILE A 241 -9.22 25.50 -12.14
C ILE A 241 -9.38 26.56 -13.24
N PRO A 242 -8.30 27.25 -13.64
CA PRO A 242 -8.37 28.27 -14.68
C PRO A 242 -8.72 27.67 -16.04
N VAL A 243 -9.68 28.25 -16.73
CA VAL A 243 -10.12 27.83 -18.08
C VAL A 243 -9.08 28.18 -19.14
N HIS A 244 -8.36 29.29 -18.96
CA HIS A 244 -7.31 29.75 -19.85
C HIS A 244 -6.09 30.28 -19.08
N PRO A 245 -4.86 30.09 -19.60
CA PRO A 245 -4.50 29.35 -20.82
C PRO A 245 -4.62 27.83 -20.66
N LEU A 246 -4.78 27.08 -21.75
CA LEU A 246 -4.93 25.60 -21.72
C LEU A 246 -3.75 24.88 -21.05
N THR A 247 -2.59 25.52 -20.96
CA THR A 247 -1.41 25.01 -20.24
C THR A 247 -1.60 24.95 -18.72
N ALA A 248 -2.52 25.74 -18.17
CA ALA A 248 -2.83 25.79 -16.75
C ALA A 248 -3.82 24.69 -16.30
N LEU A 249 -4.46 24.00 -17.25
CA LEU A 249 -5.28 22.82 -16.96
C LEU A 249 -4.39 21.63 -16.53
N PRO A 250 -4.91 20.69 -15.75
CA PRO A 250 -4.18 19.46 -15.44
C PRO A 250 -3.93 18.63 -16.71
N THR A 251 -2.78 17.93 -16.76
CA THR A 251 -2.47 17.00 -17.86
C THR A 251 -3.26 15.70 -17.73
N HIS A 252 -3.48 15.26 -16.48
CA HIS A 252 -4.23 14.07 -16.13
C HIS A 252 -5.19 14.36 -14.99
N VAL A 253 -6.35 13.73 -15.00
CA VAL A 253 -7.38 13.83 -13.96
C VAL A 253 -7.68 12.42 -13.50
N VAL A 254 -7.61 12.18 -12.19
CA VAL A 254 -7.89 10.88 -11.57
C VAL A 254 -9.06 11.06 -10.62
N MET A 255 -10.11 10.25 -10.78
CA MET A 255 -11.33 10.36 -9.97
C MET A 255 -12.05 9.02 -9.84
N PHE A 256 -13.03 8.93 -8.95
CA PHE A 256 -13.97 7.80 -8.92
C PHE A 256 -15.09 7.96 -9.95
N ASP A 257 -15.60 6.84 -10.45
CA ASP A 257 -16.66 6.74 -11.44
C ASP A 257 -17.95 7.54 -11.12
N PRO A 258 -18.47 7.65 -9.88
CA PRO A 258 -19.73 8.36 -9.63
C PRO A 258 -19.59 9.87 -9.86
N LEU A 259 -18.36 10.40 -9.84
CA LEU A 259 -18.11 11.81 -10.09
C LEU A 259 -18.16 12.16 -11.58
N ALA A 260 -17.95 11.19 -12.46
CA ALA A 260 -17.78 11.45 -13.89
C ALA A 260 -19.03 12.07 -14.54
N GLU A 261 -20.22 11.66 -14.11
CA GLU A 261 -21.49 12.22 -14.60
C GLU A 261 -21.63 13.70 -14.21
N ASN A 262 -21.34 14.03 -12.95
CA ASN A 262 -21.48 15.37 -12.40
C ASN A 262 -20.56 16.40 -13.07
N ILE A 263 -19.38 15.99 -13.54
CA ILE A 263 -18.39 16.88 -14.17
C ILE A 263 -18.17 16.59 -15.66
N SER A 264 -19.12 15.93 -16.31
CA SER A 264 -19.05 15.52 -17.71
C SER A 264 -18.67 16.65 -18.68
N VAL A 265 -19.14 17.89 -18.43
CA VAL A 265 -18.81 19.09 -19.22
C VAL A 265 -17.31 19.40 -19.18
N PHE A 266 -16.68 19.29 -18.00
CA PHE A 266 -15.24 19.47 -17.83
C PHE A 266 -14.44 18.35 -18.54
N LEU A 267 -14.95 17.12 -18.49
CA LEU A 267 -14.31 15.95 -19.10
C LEU A 267 -14.38 15.91 -20.62
N ARG A 268 -15.15 16.78 -21.27
CA ARG A 268 -15.17 16.90 -22.75
C ARG A 268 -13.78 17.16 -23.32
N ASN A 269 -12.92 17.88 -22.59
CA ASN A 269 -11.55 18.18 -23.00
C ASN A 269 -10.53 17.09 -22.65
N TYR A 270 -10.98 15.93 -22.17
CA TYR A 270 -10.14 14.83 -21.73
C TYR A 270 -10.61 13.49 -22.33
N ARG A 271 -9.65 12.62 -22.66
CA ARG A 271 -9.87 11.23 -23.05
C ARG A 271 -9.70 10.31 -21.85
N LEU A 272 -10.57 9.31 -21.70
CA LEU A 272 -10.37 8.24 -20.74
C LEU A 272 -9.18 7.38 -21.21
N LEU A 273 -8.18 7.18 -20.34
CA LEU A 273 -7.04 6.30 -20.58
C LEU A 273 -7.20 4.94 -19.91
N HIS A 274 -7.58 4.95 -18.63
CA HIS A 274 -7.65 3.74 -17.82
C HIS A 274 -8.87 3.78 -16.90
N ARG A 275 -9.52 2.62 -16.77
CA ARG A 275 -10.50 2.31 -15.73
C ARG A 275 -9.86 1.26 -14.83
N ILE A 276 -9.67 1.61 -13.57
CA ILE A 276 -8.99 0.77 -12.57
C ILE A 276 -10.03 0.36 -11.55
N GLU A 277 -10.29 -0.93 -11.37
CA GLU A 277 -11.24 -1.37 -10.33
C GLU A 277 -10.71 -1.01 -8.94
N HIS A 278 -11.55 -0.35 -8.15
CA HIS A 278 -11.25 0.06 -6.78
C HIS A 278 -11.48 -1.12 -5.83
N ALA A 279 -10.46 -1.44 -5.02
CA ALA A 279 -10.44 -2.63 -4.16
C ALA A 279 -11.47 -2.63 -3.02
N GLU A 280 -12.08 -1.48 -2.72
CA GLU A 280 -12.94 -1.29 -1.54
C GLU A 280 -14.43 -1.37 -1.87
N VAL A 281 -14.83 -1.66 -3.12
CA VAL A 281 -16.22 -1.97 -3.37
C VAL A 281 -16.51 -3.39 -2.95
N ILE A 282 -17.08 -3.51 -1.74
CA ILE A 282 -17.87 -4.67 -1.34
C ILE A 282 -18.90 -4.86 -2.45
N ARG A 283 -18.76 -5.93 -3.24
CA ARG A 283 -19.83 -6.35 -4.15
C ARG A 283 -21.02 -6.65 -3.25
N LEU A 284 -22.00 -5.75 -3.24
CA LEU A 284 -23.24 -5.96 -2.50
C LEU A 284 -24.09 -7.10 -3.10
N GLU A 285 -23.64 -7.69 -4.20
CA GLU A 285 -24.17 -8.95 -4.75
C GLU A 285 -24.13 -10.03 -3.65
N GLY A 286 -25.32 -10.39 -3.15
CA GLY A 286 -25.49 -11.37 -2.06
C GLY A 286 -25.50 -10.79 -0.65
N SER A 287 -25.30 -9.49 -0.45
CA SER A 287 -25.34 -8.87 0.88
C SER A 287 -26.74 -8.85 1.48
N GLN A 288 -27.78 -8.66 0.65
CA GLN A 288 -29.17 -8.80 1.10
C GLN A 288 -29.48 -10.24 1.51
N ALA A 289 -29.03 -11.24 0.73
CA ALA A 289 -29.23 -12.65 1.06
C ALA A 289 -28.56 -13.05 2.39
N LEU A 290 -27.36 -12.54 2.66
CA LEU A 290 -26.70 -12.68 3.96
C LEU A 290 -27.49 -12.00 5.07
N VAL A 291 -27.94 -10.75 4.88
CA VAL A 291 -28.75 -10.05 5.88
C VAL A 291 -30.06 -10.78 6.16
N ASP A 292 -30.70 -11.33 5.13
CA ASP A 292 -31.93 -12.12 5.26
C ASP A 292 -31.67 -13.42 6.05
N GLU A 293 -30.57 -14.13 5.78
CA GLU A 293 -30.17 -15.34 6.52
C GLU A 293 -29.92 -15.04 8.01
N TRP A 294 -29.20 -13.96 8.32
CA TRP A 294 -28.91 -13.54 9.69
C TRP A 294 -30.15 -13.02 10.43
N SER A 295 -31.01 -12.25 9.75
CA SER A 295 -32.29 -11.80 10.30
C SER A 295 -33.21 -12.99 10.62
N GLN A 296 -33.23 -14.01 9.76
CA GLN A 296 -33.98 -15.25 10.00
C GLN A 296 -33.43 -16.04 11.20
N ALA A 297 -32.11 -16.13 11.34
CA ALA A 297 -31.46 -16.80 12.49
C ALA A 297 -31.73 -16.09 13.83
N LEU A 298 -31.91 -14.77 13.81
CA LEU A 298 -32.19 -13.94 14.99
C LEU A 298 -33.69 -13.72 15.26
N GLY A 299 -34.57 -14.20 14.38
CA GLY A 299 -36.02 -14.00 14.48
C GLY A 299 -36.47 -12.55 14.29
N ALA A 300 -35.68 -11.74 13.58
CA ALA A 300 -35.95 -10.33 13.31
C ALA A 300 -36.42 -10.12 11.86
N GLN A 301 -37.17 -9.04 11.60
CA GLN A 301 -37.48 -8.62 10.22
C GLN A 301 -36.21 -8.14 9.52
N SER A 302 -36.01 -8.55 8.26
CA SER A 302 -34.84 -8.13 7.50
C SER A 302 -34.97 -6.67 7.04
N PRO A 303 -33.99 -5.82 7.33
CA PRO A 303 -33.99 -4.46 6.82
C PRO A 303 -33.69 -4.46 5.32
N ASN A 304 -34.36 -3.58 4.57
CA ASN A 304 -34.04 -3.35 3.17
C ASN A 304 -32.72 -2.58 3.07
N LEU A 305 -31.67 -3.26 2.60
CA LEU A 305 -30.33 -2.67 2.50
C LEU A 305 -30.29 -1.54 1.45
N ALA A 306 -31.11 -1.64 0.40
CA ALA A 306 -31.17 -0.63 -0.66
C ALA A 306 -31.70 0.70 -0.12
N SER A 307 -32.74 0.71 0.71
CA SER A 307 -33.27 1.94 1.32
C SER A 307 -32.35 2.54 2.38
N LEU A 308 -31.61 1.69 3.12
CA LEU A 308 -30.61 2.15 4.10
C LEU A 308 -29.38 2.78 3.44
N LEU A 309 -29.00 2.29 2.25
CA LEU A 309 -27.85 2.78 1.49
C LEU A 309 -28.21 3.90 0.51
N GLN A 310 -29.49 4.13 0.22
CA GLN A 310 -29.99 5.16 -0.70
C GLN A 310 -29.53 6.59 -0.33
N HIS A 311 -29.28 6.85 0.97
CA HIS A 311 -28.80 8.14 1.46
C HIS A 311 -27.27 8.26 1.51
N ARG A 312 -26.54 7.18 1.22
CA ARG A 312 -25.07 7.21 1.19
C ARG A 312 -24.63 7.43 -0.26
N GLN A 313 -24.54 8.69 -0.69
CA GLN A 313 -23.78 9.02 -1.91
C GLN A 313 -22.35 8.51 -1.72
N SER A 314 -22.01 7.42 -2.39
CA SER A 314 -20.69 6.83 -2.25
C SER A 314 -19.68 7.72 -2.97
N ARG A 315 -18.95 8.57 -2.23
CA ARG A 315 -17.82 9.36 -2.75
C ARG A 315 -16.78 8.46 -3.46
N THR A 316 -16.74 7.20 -3.07
CA THR A 316 -15.96 6.12 -3.68
C THR A 316 -16.89 5.23 -4.51
N GLY A 317 -16.59 5.06 -5.79
CA GLY A 317 -17.31 4.11 -6.64
C GLY A 317 -16.50 2.85 -6.96
N ARG A 318 -16.99 2.09 -7.95
CA ARG A 318 -16.41 0.80 -8.38
C ARG A 318 -15.07 0.94 -9.05
N SER A 319 -14.83 2.06 -9.72
CA SER A 319 -13.66 2.25 -10.55
C SER A 319 -13.04 3.63 -10.35
N ILE A 320 -11.72 3.66 -10.34
CA ILE A 320 -10.94 4.88 -10.52
C ILE A 320 -10.76 5.10 -12.03
N LEU A 321 -11.20 6.24 -12.51
CA LEU A 321 -11.06 6.69 -13.89
C LEU A 321 -9.85 7.62 -14.01
N VAL A 322 -8.99 7.34 -14.99
CA VAL A 322 -7.83 8.17 -15.33
C VAL A 322 -8.06 8.80 -16.69
N TYR A 323 -8.22 10.12 -16.70
CA TYR A 323 -8.42 10.94 -17.88
C TYR A 323 -7.13 11.68 -18.25
N GLN A 324 -6.88 11.87 -19.55
CA GLN A 324 -5.78 12.67 -20.08
C GLN A 324 -6.30 13.79 -20.96
N ARG A 325 -5.73 14.99 -20.81
CA ARG A 325 -6.13 16.16 -21.61
C ARG A 325 -5.89 15.93 -23.10
N LEU A 326 -6.87 16.26 -23.93
CA LEU A 326 -6.78 16.19 -25.39
C LEU A 326 -5.74 17.16 -25.94
N LYS A 327 -5.04 16.75 -26.99
CA LYS A 327 -4.13 17.63 -27.74
C LYS A 327 -4.92 18.42 -28.80
N LYS A 328 -4.42 19.59 -29.19
CA LYS A 328 -5.09 20.49 -30.16
C LYS A 328 -5.37 19.74 -31.47
N GLY A 329 -6.66 19.51 -31.77
CA GLY A 329 -7.12 18.81 -32.98
C GLY A 329 -7.61 17.37 -32.78
N GLU A 330 -7.60 16.83 -31.54
CA GLU A 330 -8.18 15.52 -31.23
C GLU A 330 -9.67 15.65 -30.83
N GLU A 331 -10.55 14.85 -31.45
CA GLU A 331 -11.97 14.75 -31.07
C GLU A 331 -12.20 13.64 -30.03
N ASN A 332 -13.14 13.87 -29.12
CA ASN A 332 -13.45 12.95 -28.02
C ASN A 332 -14.44 11.87 -28.46
N ALA A 333 -13.98 10.92 -29.29
CA ALA A 333 -14.83 9.87 -29.87
C ALA A 333 -15.22 8.74 -28.89
N PHE A 334 -14.59 8.68 -27.71
CA PHE A 334 -14.72 7.54 -26.78
C PHE A 334 -15.84 7.74 -25.74
N ASN A 335 -16.02 8.95 -25.22
CA ASN A 335 -16.99 9.22 -24.15
C ASN A 335 -18.47 9.10 -24.61
N GLN A 336 -18.75 9.11 -25.92
CA GLN A 336 -20.10 8.93 -26.45
C GLN A 336 -20.55 7.46 -26.53
N LYS A 337 -19.62 6.52 -26.73
CA LYS A 337 -19.95 5.09 -26.92
C LYS A 337 -20.22 4.34 -25.61
N ASP A 338 -19.51 4.71 -24.53
CA ASP A 338 -19.72 4.09 -23.23
C ASP A 338 -21.06 4.50 -22.60
N GLN A 339 -21.56 5.71 -22.89
CA GLN A 339 -22.91 6.13 -22.46
C GLN A 339 -24.03 5.34 -23.16
N GLU A 340 -23.83 4.86 -24.38
CA GLU A 340 -24.79 4.00 -25.09
C GLU A 340 -24.71 2.53 -24.62
N GLN A 341 -23.53 2.06 -24.19
CA GLN A 341 -23.36 0.69 -23.69
C GLN A 341 -23.91 0.48 -22.28
N ASP A 342 -23.77 1.44 -21.35
CA ASP A 342 -24.34 1.33 -19.99
C ASP A 342 -25.90 1.33 -19.98
N VAL A 343 -26.54 1.90 -21.00
CA VAL A 343 -28.02 1.90 -21.14
C VAL A 343 -28.55 0.54 -21.61
N HIS A 344 -27.74 -0.26 -22.30
CA HIS A 344 -28.17 -1.56 -22.85
C HIS A 344 -27.98 -2.74 -21.90
N ASP A 345 -27.12 -2.64 -20.90
CA ASP A 345 -26.87 -3.70 -19.89
C ASP A 345 -27.75 -3.57 -18.62
N HIS A 346 -28.66 -2.59 -18.58
CA HIS A 346 -29.62 -2.41 -17.49
C HIS A 346 -31.07 -2.45 -18.03
N PRO A 347 -31.92 -3.41 -17.62
CA PRO A 347 -33.35 -3.29 -17.89
C PRO A 347 -33.88 -2.04 -17.15
N PRO A 348 -34.87 -1.31 -17.71
CA PRO A 348 -35.48 -0.20 -17.00
C PRO A 348 -36.05 -0.73 -15.68
N LEU A 349 -35.77 -0.04 -14.58
CA LEU A 349 -36.52 -0.22 -13.34
C LEU A 349 -38.00 -0.06 -13.69
N GLU A 350 -38.75 -1.17 -13.64
CA GLU A 350 -40.21 -1.11 -13.70
C GLU A 350 -40.70 -0.14 -12.62
N ASP A 351 -41.49 0.84 -13.04
CA ASP A 351 -42.26 1.71 -12.14
C ASP A 351 -43.21 0.84 -11.30
N LEU A 352 -42.72 0.35 -10.17
CA LEU A 352 -43.55 -0.29 -9.16
C LEU A 352 -44.43 0.78 -8.49
N PRO A 353 -45.72 0.52 -8.31
CA PRO A 353 -46.70 1.53 -7.96
C PRO A 353 -46.40 2.14 -6.58
N LEU A 354 -46.59 3.45 -6.48
CA LEU A 354 -46.65 4.21 -5.22
C LEU A 354 -47.64 3.52 -4.28
N ALA A 355 -47.13 2.73 -3.32
CA ALA A 355 -47.94 2.17 -2.25
C ALA A 355 -48.31 3.31 -1.30
N ASN A 356 -49.62 3.54 -1.22
CA ASN A 356 -50.27 4.54 -0.38
C ASN A 356 -49.69 4.65 1.03
N GLU A 357 -49.43 5.89 1.43
CA GLU A 357 -49.42 6.30 2.84
C GLU A 357 -50.74 5.86 3.52
N ASN A 358 -50.63 5.56 4.81
CA ASN A 358 -51.69 5.17 5.76
C ASN A 358 -51.86 3.68 5.98
N LEU A 359 -51.07 3.11 6.89
CA LEU A 359 -51.50 2.04 7.79
C LEU A 359 -50.67 2.11 9.09
N PHE A 360 -50.95 3.12 9.91
CA PHE A 360 -50.80 3.05 11.36
C PHE A 360 -52.21 3.19 11.96
N ASN A 361 -52.78 2.04 12.33
CA ASN A 361 -53.69 1.84 13.47
C ASN A 361 -53.85 0.35 13.72
#